data_AF-A0A9N9P2C4-F1
#
_entry.id   AF-A0A9N9P2C4-F1
#
_cell.length_a   1.000
_cell.length_b   1.000
_cell.length_c   1.000
_cell.angle_alpha   90.00
_cell.angle_beta   90.00
_cell.angle_gamma   90.00
#
_symmetry.space_group_name_H-M   'P 1'
#
loop_
_entity.id
_entity.type
_entity.pdbx_description
1 polymer ?
#
loop_
_entity_poly.entity_id
_entity_poly.type
_entity_poly.pdbx_seq_one_letter_code
_entity_poly.pdbx_strand_id
1 'polypeptide(L)'
;AMKFGLPIPRKKFLRDWKQLYGKETLEDFPVYLDLIRMKRIAPLFKNIKFEDILEMNSQDLKSLGIELAKDRVKLIKNFWRIKRRIFFENIIKRIEDQDSK
;
A
#
# COMPACT_ATOMS: atom_id res chain seq x y z
N ALA A 1 30.33 7.85 17.26
CA ALA A 1 29.09 7.10 16.94
C ALA A 1 28.27 7.91 15.94
N MET A 2 28.32 7.56 14.65
CA MET A 2 27.52 8.24 13.62
C MET A 2 26.06 7.78 13.73
N LYS A 3 25.19 8.61 14.31
CA LYS A 3 23.74 8.46 14.19
C LYS A 3 23.33 8.96 12.80
N PHE A 4 23.21 8.06 11.83
CA PHE A 4 22.61 8.41 10.54
C PHE A 4 21.14 8.78 10.76
N GLY A 5 20.83 10.04 10.50
CA GLY A 5 19.49 10.59 10.63
C GLY A 5 18.55 10.16 9.50
N LEU A 6 17.26 10.26 9.80
CA LEU A 6 16.33 10.90 8.88
C LEU A 6 15.54 11.95 9.69
N PRO A 7 15.37 13.18 9.17
CA PRO A 7 14.54 14.17 9.83
C PRO A 7 13.09 13.66 9.88
N ILE A 8 12.53 13.52 11.08
CA ILE A 8 11.11 13.21 11.27
C ILE A 8 10.32 14.47 10.86
N PRO A 9 9.52 14.46 9.78
CA PRO A 9 8.77 15.64 9.39
C PRO A 9 7.68 15.92 10.42
N ARG A 10 7.74 17.12 11.01
CA ARG A 10 6.76 17.63 11.97
C ARG A 10 5.46 18.06 11.26
N LYS A 11 4.33 17.61 11.85
CA LYS A 11 2.99 18.24 11.97
C LYS A 11 1.85 17.78 11.02
N LYS A 12 0.88 17.09 11.66
CA LYS A 12 -0.59 17.14 11.48
C LYS A 12 -1.31 16.35 10.37
N PHE A 13 -0.65 15.48 9.61
CA PHE A 13 -1.35 14.53 8.72
C PHE A 13 -0.74 13.12 8.71
N LEU A 14 -0.23 12.68 9.87
CA LEU A 14 0.00 11.26 10.09
C LEU A 14 -1.37 10.61 10.29
N ARG A 15 -2.07 10.28 9.19
CA ARG A 15 -2.94 9.09 9.25
C ARG A 15 -2.03 7.99 9.74
N ASP A 16 -2.41 7.35 10.83
CA ASP A 16 -1.59 6.32 11.45
C ASP A 16 -1.14 5.34 10.35
N TRP A 17 0.15 5.25 10.06
CA TRP A 17 0.60 4.52 8.86
C TRP A 17 0.31 3.03 8.97
N LYS A 18 0.10 2.55 10.19
CA LYS A 18 -0.43 1.23 10.51
C LYS A 18 -1.87 1.07 10.01
N GLN A 19 -2.67 2.14 10.04
CA GLN A 19 -4.03 2.19 9.52
C GLN A 19 -4.09 2.28 7.99
N LEU A 20 -3.08 2.86 7.31
CA LEU A 20 -3.10 2.98 5.84
C LEU A 20 -2.57 1.76 5.11
N TYR A 21 -1.64 1.02 5.73
CA TYR A 21 -0.90 -0.05 5.08
C TYR A 21 -0.79 -1.30 5.95
N GLY A 22 -1.60 -1.39 7.02
CA GLY A 22 -1.70 -2.59 7.83
C GLY A 22 -2.32 -3.72 7.02
N LYS A 23 -1.91 -4.95 7.32
CA LYS A 23 -2.40 -6.16 6.65
C LYS A 23 -3.93 -6.22 6.61
N GLU A 24 -4.58 -5.97 7.75
CA GLU A 24 -6.05 -5.94 7.88
C GLU A 24 -6.71 -4.92 6.94
N THR A 25 -6.07 -3.75 6.75
CA THR A 25 -6.60 -2.71 5.84
C THR A 25 -6.37 -3.04 4.37
N LEU A 26 -5.32 -3.79 4.05
CA LEU A 26 -5.04 -4.21 2.67
C LEU A 26 -5.90 -5.42 2.27
N GLU A 27 -6.21 -6.32 3.21
CA GLU A 27 -7.17 -7.40 3.03
C GLU A 27 -8.57 -6.87 2.71
N ASP A 28 -9.00 -5.78 3.34
CA ASP A 28 -10.17 -5.00 2.92
C ASP A 28 -9.77 -3.86 1.97
N PHE A 29 -9.35 -4.25 0.76
CA PHE A 29 -8.88 -3.30 -0.25
C PHE A 29 -9.90 -2.19 -0.61
N PRO A 30 -11.23 -2.44 -0.66
CA PRO A 30 -12.24 -1.39 -0.75
C PRO A 30 -12.14 -0.32 0.36
N VAL A 31 -11.89 -0.70 1.62
CA VAL A 31 -11.67 0.23 2.73
C VAL A 31 -10.39 1.04 2.53
N TYR A 32 -9.31 0.41 2.07
CA TYR A 32 -8.06 1.10 1.72
C TYR A 32 -8.29 2.21 0.68
N LEU A 33 -9.12 1.95 -0.34
CA LEU A 33 -9.43 2.93 -1.38
C LEU A 33 -10.21 4.14 -0.84
N ASP A 34 -11.07 3.96 0.15
CA ASP A 34 -11.74 5.09 0.84
C ASP A 34 -10.69 5.98 1.52
N LEU A 35 -9.71 5.37 2.20
CA LEU A 35 -8.65 6.10 2.87
C LEU A 35 -7.84 6.98 1.90
N ILE A 36 -7.52 6.49 0.70
CA ILE A 36 -6.75 7.29 -0.28
C ILE A 36 -7.61 8.20 -1.17
N ARG A 37 -8.88 8.43 -0.81
CA ARG A 37 -9.87 9.23 -1.55
C ARG A 37 -10.11 8.68 -2.96
N MET A 38 -10.25 7.37 -3.06
CA MET A 38 -10.54 6.62 -4.30
C MET A 38 -11.74 5.69 -4.13
N LYS A 39 -12.62 5.94 -3.16
CA LYS A 39 -13.84 5.16 -2.87
C LYS A 39 -14.68 4.81 -4.11
N ARG A 40 -14.76 5.73 -5.08
CA ARG A 40 -15.57 5.55 -6.30
C ARG A 40 -15.18 4.34 -7.16
N ILE A 41 -13.92 3.88 -7.08
CA ILE A 41 -13.45 2.70 -7.82
C ILE A 41 -13.39 1.44 -6.94
N ALA A 42 -13.72 1.55 -5.65
CA ALA A 42 -13.69 0.42 -4.73
C ALA A 42 -14.55 -0.79 -5.15
N PRO A 43 -15.76 -0.62 -5.73
CA PRO A 43 -16.57 -1.74 -6.18
C PRO A 43 -15.86 -2.64 -7.22
N LEU A 44 -14.93 -2.09 -7.99
CA LEU A 44 -14.19 -2.83 -9.02
C LEU A 44 -13.24 -3.89 -8.45
N PHE A 45 -12.90 -3.80 -7.16
CA PHE A 45 -11.94 -4.68 -6.49
C PHE A 45 -12.57 -5.65 -5.49
N LYS A 46 -13.90 -5.65 -5.33
CA LYS A 46 -14.61 -6.37 -4.26
C LYS A 46 -14.32 -7.88 -4.20
N ASN A 47 -14.04 -8.50 -5.34
CA ASN A 47 -13.83 -9.94 -5.47
C ASN A 47 -12.39 -10.30 -5.89
N ILE A 48 -11.44 -9.39 -5.69
CA ILE A 48 -10.04 -9.57 -6.11
C ILE A 48 -9.17 -9.55 -4.85
N LYS A 49 -8.30 -10.54 -4.70
CA LYS A 49 -7.35 -10.58 -3.59
C LYS A 49 -6.36 -9.44 -3.72
N PHE A 50 -5.99 -8.81 -2.62
CA PHE A 50 -5.13 -7.63 -2.66
C PHE A 50 -3.75 -7.94 -3.23
N GLU A 51 -3.22 -9.15 -3.04
CA GLU A 51 -1.97 -9.60 -3.64
C GLU A 51 -2.04 -9.55 -5.17
N ASP A 52 -3.14 -10.03 -5.75
CA ASP A 52 -3.37 -9.97 -7.19
C ASP A 52 -3.53 -8.52 -7.67
N ILE A 53 -4.20 -7.67 -6.88
CA ILE A 53 -4.35 -6.23 -7.18
C ILE A 53 -2.99 -5.54 -7.24
N LEU A 54 -2.08 -5.85 -6.30
CA LEU A 54 -0.76 -5.23 -6.26
C LEU A 54 0.06 -5.57 -7.51
N GLU A 55 -0.17 -6.71 -8.16
CA GLU A 55 0.51 -7.12 -9.39
C GLU A 55 -0.09 -6.52 -10.66
N MET A 56 -1.25 -5.85 -10.59
CA MET A 56 -1.88 -5.22 -11.76
C MET A 56 -1.02 -4.10 -12.35
N ASN A 57 -0.86 -4.13 -13.67
CA ASN A 57 -0.27 -3.07 -14.46
C ASN A 57 -1.33 -2.05 -14.95
N SER A 58 -0.92 -1.02 -15.68
CA SER A 58 -1.86 0.00 -16.18
C SER A 58 -2.89 -0.56 -17.17
N GLN A 59 -2.57 -1.60 -17.93
CA GLN A 59 -3.51 -2.20 -18.85
C GLN A 59 -4.55 -3.04 -18.11
N ASP A 60 -4.13 -3.80 -17.09
CA ASP A 60 -5.04 -4.59 -16.25
C ASP A 60 -6.07 -3.68 -15.56
N LEU A 61 -5.60 -2.56 -14.98
CA LEU A 61 -6.46 -1.56 -14.36
C LEU A 61 -7.43 -0.90 -15.37
N LYS A 62 -7.01 -0.74 -16.62
CA LYS A 62 -7.88 -0.24 -17.68
C LYS A 62 -8.96 -1.28 -18.01
N SER A 63 -8.59 -2.54 -18.18
CA SER A 63 -9.53 -3.64 -18.42
C SER A 63 -10.53 -3.83 -17.28
N LEU A 64 -10.15 -3.46 -16.05
CA LEU A 64 -11.02 -3.46 -14.87
C LEU A 64 -12.04 -2.29 -14.86
N GLY A 65 -11.96 -1.35 -15.80
CA GLY A 65 -12.87 -0.21 -15.92
C GLY A 65 -12.34 1.12 -15.36
N ILE A 66 -11.04 1.21 -15.04
CA ILE A 66 -10.41 2.46 -14.59
C ILE A 66 -9.91 3.24 -15.80
N GLU A 67 -10.82 3.97 -16.44
CA GLU A 67 -10.58 4.66 -17.72
C GLU A 67 -9.58 5.83 -17.62
N LEU A 68 -9.59 6.53 -16.49
CA LEU A 68 -8.78 7.71 -16.29
C LEU A 68 -7.33 7.33 -15.99
N ALA A 69 -6.41 7.70 -16.89
CA ALA A 69 -4.98 7.44 -16.75
C ALA A 69 -4.40 7.97 -15.42
N LYS A 70 -4.88 9.13 -14.95
CA LYS A 70 -4.47 9.71 -13.66
C LYS A 70 -4.77 8.80 -12.47
N ASP A 71 -5.88 8.07 -12.49
CA ASP A 71 -6.24 7.16 -11.40
C ASP A 71 -5.39 5.89 -11.45
N ARG A 72 -5.15 5.34 -12.66
CA ARG A 72 -4.26 4.18 -12.83
C ARG A 72 -2.84 4.49 -12.35
N VAL A 73 -2.29 5.64 -12.73
CA VAL A 73 -0.97 6.09 -12.25
C VAL A 73 -0.96 6.26 -10.73
N LYS A 74 -2.02 6.83 -10.16
CA LYS A 74 -2.15 7.00 -8.70
C LYS A 74 -2.20 5.64 -7.98
N LEU A 75 -2.93 4.66 -8.51
CA LEU A 75 -2.97 3.31 -7.97
C LEU A 75 -1.62 2.61 -8.02
N ILE A 76 -0.99 2.57 -9.18
CA ILE A 76 0.31 1.92 -9.37
C ILE A 76 1.36 2.51 -8.41
N LYS A 77 1.40 3.84 -8.26
CA LYS A 77 2.29 4.49 -7.27
C LYS A 77 2.02 4.01 -5.84
N ASN A 78 0.76 3.79 -5.48
CA ASN A 78 0.41 3.25 -4.19
C ASN A 78 0.74 1.76 -4.06
N PHE A 79 0.58 0.97 -5.12
CA PHE A 79 0.96 -0.46 -5.12
C PHE A 79 2.46 -0.60 -4.84
N TRP A 80 3.31 0.20 -5.49
CA TRP A 80 4.74 0.24 -5.22
C TRP A 80 5.08 0.60 -3.77
N ARG A 81 4.33 1.53 -3.17
CA ARG A 81 4.51 1.89 -1.74
C ARG A 81 4.16 0.71 -0.83
N ILE A 82 3.06 0.03 -1.11
CA ILE A 82 2.61 -1.16 -0.38
C ILE A 82 3.66 -2.28 -0.51
N LYS A 83 4.05 -2.65 -1.74
CA LYS A 83 5.05 -3.70 -2.00
C LYS A 83 6.36 -3.44 -1.30
N ARG A 84 6.89 -2.21 -1.42
CA ARG A 84 8.14 -1.81 -0.76
C ARG A 84 8.04 -1.97 0.75
N ARG A 85 6.89 -1.65 1.34
CA ARG A 85 6.67 -1.79 2.77
C ARG A 85 6.61 -3.25 3.20
N ILE A 86 5.82 -4.08 2.51
CA ILE A 86 5.74 -5.53 2.78
C ILE A 86 7.15 -6.15 2.71
N PHE A 87 7.95 -5.76 1.71
CA PHE A 87 9.34 -6.20 1.59
C PHE A 87 10.18 -5.85 2.83
N PHE A 88 10.15 -4.60 3.30
CA PHE A 88 10.90 -4.20 4.49
C PHE A 88 10.37 -4.84 5.78
N GLU A 89 9.06 -4.96 5.96
CA GLU A 89 8.47 -5.65 7.11
C GLU A 89 8.90 -7.12 7.18
N ASN A 90 8.98 -7.79 6.02
CA ASN A 90 9.48 -9.16 5.95
C ASN A 90 10.98 -9.27 6.23
N ILE A 91 11.79 -8.27 5.83
CA ILE A 91 13.21 -8.23 6.17
C ILE A 91 13.41 -8.06 7.67
N ILE A 92 12.71 -7.10 8.29
CA ILE A 92 12.83 -6.80 9.72
C ILE A 92 12.48 -8.03 10.55
N LYS A 93 11.34 -8.69 10.24
CA LYS A 93 10.93 -9.92 10.93
C LYS A 93 12.00 -11.02 10.86
N ARG A 94 12.61 -11.22 9.69
CA ARG A 94 13.67 -12.24 9.54
C ARG A 94 14.92 -11.94 10.38
N ILE A 95 15.26 -10.66 10.56
CA ILE A 95 16.37 -10.25 11.41
C ILE A 95 16.03 -10.52 12.89
N GLU A 96 14.84 -10.10 13.33
CA GLU A 96 14.36 -10.33 14.70
C GLU A 96 14.27 -11.83 15.05
N ASP A 97 13.83 -12.67 14.10
CA ASP A 97 13.77 -14.12 14.25
C ASP A 97 15.16 -14.79 14.31
N GLN A 98 16.18 -14.15 13.74
CA GLN A 98 17.57 -14.62 13.80
C GLN A 98 18.26 -14.24 15.12
N ASP A 99 17.95 -13.06 15.67
CA ASP A 99 18.49 -12.58 16.95
C ASP A 99 17.80 -13.23 18.17
N SER A 100 16.67 -13.92 17.95
CA SER A 100 15.91 -14.64 18.99
C SER A 100 16.30 -16.12 19.13
N LYS A 101 17.32 -16.59 18.40
CA LYS A 101 17.87 -17.95 18.46
C LYS A 101 19.32 -17.95 18.95
#